data_AF-A0A562SNU3-F1
#
_entry.id   AF-A0A562SNU3-F1
#
_cell.length_a   1.000
_cell.length_b   1.000
_cell.length_c   1.000
_cell.angle_alpha   90.00
_cell.angle_beta   90.00
_cell.angle_gamma   90.00
#
_symmetry.space_group_name_H-M   'P 1'
#
loop_
_entity.id
_entity.type
_entity.pdbx_description
1 polymer ?
#
loop_
_entity_poly.entity_id
_entity_poly.type
_entity_poly.pdbx_seq_one_letter_code
_entity_poly.pdbx_strand_id
1 'polypeptide(L)' 'MASVSDSTSSAAFSAANVRSELATNAIRDNNEQERQTAERLEEADATEQQQERENRQIPGLGNAVDITV' A
#
# COMPACT_ATOMS: atom_id res chain seq x y z
N MET A 1 -6.39 -53.37 -6.04
CA MET A 1 -5.75 -52.04 -5.91
C MET A 1 -6.04 -51.28 -7.19
N ALA A 2 -7.02 -50.38 -7.16
CA ALA A 2 -7.51 -49.66 -8.34
C ALA A 2 -6.95 -48.23 -8.36
N SER A 3 -6.19 -47.93 -9.42
CA SER A 3 -5.96 -46.62 -10.05
C SER A 3 -6.11 -45.34 -9.19
N VAL A 4 -5.08 -44.99 -8.43
CA VAL A 4 -4.85 -43.60 -7.97
C VAL A 4 -4.18 -42.73 -9.04
N SER A 5 -3.69 -43.33 -10.14
CA SER A 5 -2.92 -42.61 -11.16
C SER A 5 -3.75 -41.71 -12.09
N ASP A 6 -5.04 -41.96 -12.29
CA ASP A 6 -5.82 -41.20 -13.29
C ASP A 6 -6.53 -39.96 -12.69
N SER A 7 -6.84 -39.99 -11.39
CA SER A 7 -7.44 -38.85 -10.67
C SER A 7 -6.43 -37.78 -10.23
N THR A 8 -5.13 -38.09 -10.28
CA THR A 8 -4.08 -37.16 -9.85
C THR A 8 -3.86 -36.05 -10.86
N SER A 9 -3.98 -36.32 -12.17
CA SER A 9 -3.81 -35.33 -13.22
C SER A 9 -4.90 -34.24 -13.16
N SER A 10 -6.17 -34.62 -13.05
CA SER A 10 -7.29 -33.66 -12.98
C SER A 10 -7.32 -32.87 -11.67
N ALA A 11 -7.01 -33.50 -10.54
CA ALA A 11 -6.87 -32.80 -9.25
C ALA A 11 -5.68 -31.83 -9.24
N ALA A 12 -4.57 -32.17 -9.90
CA ALA A 12 -3.41 -31.30 -10.03
C ALA A 12 -3.70 -30.05 -10.89
N PHE A 13 -4.45 -30.20 -12.00
CA PHE A 13 -4.89 -29.06 -12.82
C PHE A 13 -5.84 -28.14 -12.04
N SER A 14 -6.82 -28.70 -11.32
CA SER A 14 -7.72 -27.90 -10.48
C SER A 14 -6.97 -27.16 -9.36
N ALA A 15 -6.01 -27.83 -8.70
CA ALA A 15 -5.19 -27.20 -7.67
C ALA A 15 -4.25 -26.10 -8.23
N ALA A 16 -3.73 -26.27 -9.44
CA ALA A 16 -2.92 -25.26 -10.12
C ALA A 16 -3.72 -24.01 -10.47
N ASN A 17 -4.95 -24.17 -10.97
CA ASN A 17 -5.85 -23.05 -11.26
C ASN A 17 -6.20 -22.26 -9.99
N VAL A 18 -6.57 -22.95 -8.90
CA VAL A 18 -6.88 -22.29 -7.61
C VAL A 18 -5.66 -21.53 -7.07
N ARG A 19 -4.45 -22.09 -7.18
CA ARG A 19 -3.21 -21.39 -6.77
C ARG A 19 -2.92 -20.18 -7.66
N SER A 20 -3.14 -20.28 -8.96
CA SER A 20 -2.95 -19.17 -9.90
C SER A 20 -3.95 -18.04 -9.63
N GLU A 21 -5.21 -18.37 -9.38
CA GLU A 21 -6.25 -17.40 -9.02
C GLU A 21 -5.94 -16.74 -7.67
N LEU A 22 -5.54 -17.52 -6.66
CA LEU A 22 -5.15 -17.00 -5.36
C LEU A 22 -3.94 -16.08 -5.44
N ALA A 23 -2.91 -16.45 -6.21
CA ALA A 23 -1.72 -15.61 -6.41
C ALA A 23 -2.08 -14.29 -7.11
N THR A 24 -2.95 -14.33 -8.11
CA THR A 24 -3.41 -13.13 -8.82
C THR A 24 -4.20 -12.19 -7.90
N ASN A 25 -5.08 -12.74 -7.07
CA ASN A 25 -5.84 -11.96 -6.09
C ASN A 25 -4.92 -11.40 -5.00
N ALA A 26 -3.95 -12.18 -4.51
CA ALA A 26 -2.99 -11.71 -3.51
C ALA A 26 -2.15 -10.54 -4.01
N ILE A 27 -1.73 -10.55 -5.28
CA ILE A 27 -1.01 -9.42 -5.89
C ILE A 27 -1.91 -8.18 -5.95
N ARG A 28 -3.18 -8.35 -6.34
CA ARG A 28 -4.15 -7.25 -6.40
C ARG A 28 -4.37 -6.63 -5.02
N ASP A 29 -4.58 -7.47 -4.01
CA ASP A 29 -4.81 -7.05 -2.62
C ASP A 29 -3.57 -6.38 -2.02
N ASN A 30 -2.38 -6.85 -2.37
CA ASN A 30 -1.13 -6.24 -1.92
C ASN A 30 -0.93 -4.85 -2.52
N ASN A 31 -1.17 -4.69 -3.83
CA ASN A 31 -1.12 -3.39 -4.50
C ASN A 31 -2.15 -2.41 -3.93
N GLU A 32 -3.34 -2.89 -3.59
CA GLU A 32 -4.40 -2.06 -3.00
C GLU A 32 -4.01 -1.58 -1.59
N GLN A 33 -3.44 -2.48 -0.77
CA GLN A 33 -2.92 -2.10 0.56
C GLN A 33 -1.77 -1.09 0.47
N GLU A 34 -0.87 -1.26 -0.49
CA GLU A 34 0.24 -0.33 -0.72
C GLU A 34 -0.28 1.07 -1.09
N ARG A 35 -1.28 1.16 -1.98
CA ARG A 35 -1.93 2.42 -2.33
C ARG A 35 -2.58 3.10 -1.14
N GLN A 36 -3.38 2.36 -0.37
CA GLN A 36 -4.04 2.91 0.82
C GLN A 36 -3.04 3.38 1.88
N THR A 37 -1.90 2.70 1.99
CA THR A 37 -0.83 3.10 2.91
C THR A 37 -0.12 4.34 2.41
N ALA A 38 0.17 4.42 1.11
CA ALA A 38 0.78 5.59 0.48
C ALA A 38 -0.12 6.83 0.60
N GLU A 39 -1.43 6.70 0.35
CA GLU A 39 -2.40 7.80 0.49
C GLU A 39 -2.43 8.36 1.92
N ARG A 40 -2.44 7.49 2.94
CA ARG A 40 -2.40 7.92 4.35
C ARG A 40 -1.09 8.59 4.72
N LEU A 41 0.03 8.09 4.19
CA LEU A 41 1.35 8.67 4.43
C LEU A 41 1.44 10.07 3.79
N GLU A 42 0.95 10.22 2.57
CA GLU A 42 0.91 11.51 1.87
C GLU A 42 0.02 12.53 2.60
N GLU A 43 -1.14 12.10 3.11
CA GLU A 43 -2.02 12.96 3.90
C GLU A 43 -1.37 13.40 5.22
N ALA A 44 -0.64 12.50 5.89
CA ALA A 44 0.13 12.81 7.09
C ALA A 44 1.26 13.82 6.81
N ASP A 45 2.06 13.58 5.76
CA ASP A 45 3.14 14.47 5.35
C ASP A 45 2.60 15.87 4.97
N ALA A 46 1.45 15.93 4.30
CA ALA A 46 0.81 17.20 3.94
C ALA A 46 0.34 17.98 5.18
N THR A 47 -0.20 17.30 6.20
CA THR A 47 -0.64 17.94 7.43
C THR A 47 0.53 18.44 8.28
N GLU A 48 1.61 17.68 8.38
CA GLU A 48 2.81 18.12 9.11
C GLU A 48 3.45 19.34 8.45
N GLN A 49 3.64 19.33 7.13
CA GLN A 49 4.17 20.49 6.40
C GLN A 49 3.27 21.72 6.50
N GLN A 50 1.95 21.54 6.57
CA GLN A 50 1.02 22.66 6.76
C GLN A 50 1.16 23.27 8.16
N GLN A 51 1.27 22.44 9.19
CA GLN A 51 1.51 22.90 10.57
C GLN A 51 2.85 23.64 10.69
N GLU A 52 3.91 23.16 10.04
CA GLU A 52 5.20 23.85 10.02
C GLU A 52 5.15 25.21 9.30
N ARG A 53 4.31 25.34 8.26
CA ARG A 53 4.11 26.62 7.58
C ARG A 53 3.33 27.59 8.46
N GLU A 54 2.27 27.12 9.12
CA GLU A 54 1.47 27.92 10.04
C GLU A 54 2.27 28.34 11.28
N ASN A 55 3.08 27.44 11.85
CA ASN A 55 3.97 27.75 12.97
C ASN A 55 5.03 28.79 12.62
N ARG A 56 5.47 28.84 11.35
CA ARG A 56 6.36 29.90 10.87
C ARG A 56 5.65 31.22 10.62
N GLN A 57 4.32 31.26 10.59
CA GLN A 57 3.58 32.48 10.36
C GLN A 57 3.41 33.26 11.66
N ILE A 58 4.17 34.34 11.82
CA ILE A 58 4.08 35.22 12.99
C ILE A 58 2.88 36.15 12.81
N PRO A 59 1.91 36.17 13.74
CA PRO A 59 0.75 37.04 13.67
C PRO A 59 1.15 38.52 13.47
N GLY A 60 0.69 39.13 12.38
CA GLY A 60 0.96 40.54 12.06
C GLY A 60 2.34 40.85 11.46
N LEU A 61 3.25 39.87 11.32
CA LEU A 61 4.61 40.06 10.79
C LEU A 61 4.95 39.18 9.58
N GLY A 62 4.07 38.24 9.19
CA GLY A 62 4.29 37.37 8.03
C GLY A 62 5.15 36.15 8.37
N ASN A 63 5.84 35.57 7.38
CA ASN A 63 6.68 34.39 7.59
C ASN A 63 7.95 34.75 8.38
N ALA A 64 8.23 34.01 9.46
CA ALA A 64 9.47 34.09 10.22
C ALA A 64 10.66 33.70 9.34
N VAL A 65 11.57 34.64 9.11
CA VAL A 65 12.88 34.37 8.49
C VAL A 65 13.87 34.12 9.62
N ASP A 66 14.48 32.93 9.65
CA ASP A 66 15.54 32.61 10.60
C ASP A 66 16.80 33.42 10.25
N ILE A 67 17.21 34.31 11.15
CA ILE A 67 18.41 35.18 11.03
C ILE A 67 19.57 34.60 11.83
N THR A 68 19.83 33.31 11.68
CA THR A 68 21.06 32.68 12.15
C THR A 68 22.01 32.50 10.96
N VAL A 69 23.15 33.22 11.01
CA VAL A 69 24.23 33.27 10.01
C VAL A 69 25.35 32.32 10.41
#